data_AF-A0A935L372-F1
#
_entry.id   AF-A0A935L372-F1
#
_cell.length_a   1.000
_cell.length_b   1.000
_cell.length_c   1.000
_cell.angle_alpha   90.00
_cell.angle_beta   90.00
_cell.angle_gamma   90.00
#
_symmetry.space_group_name_H-M   'P 1'
#
loop_
_entity.id
_entity.type
_entity.pdbx_description
1 polymer ?
#
loop_
_entity_poly.entity_id
_entity_poly.type
_entity_poly.pdbx_seq_one_letter_code
_entity_poly.pdbx_strand_id
1 'polypeptide(L)'
;MIHDYYLSLSNVQLNQNIDNLMLEVGKKKKEIMGKLNDHQDYNFYPTNSDLKNLPEDSTLLKISFTLKKPYTSKDEGEFNVIDNKIFENPIVRDKFTGLPMVKPTTWKGHLRFAAERVECDKERKKIIIKRLFGSEPEEKENPLKGRLYFFPTFFNEDAEKDVITPLKRDTRTPASGPIPFEVMKPGKKGEFYLLYIPYPKGNDFNEEEIIKDLTFLVKALELMFYTYGFSAKKTSGFGVIEESLEKGEILIKMNDEIQIKEFSKLDELKNEINKLERKP
;
A
#
# COMPACT_ATOMS: atom_id res chain seq x y z
N MET A 1 6.99 -9.02 -46.62
CA MET A 1 7.35 -7.68 -46.11
C MET A 1 8.80 -7.43 -46.44
N ILE A 2 9.09 -6.41 -47.26
CA ILE A 2 10.48 -6.00 -47.57
C ILE A 2 11.00 -5.27 -46.34
N HIS A 3 12.10 -5.76 -45.76
CA HIS A 3 12.78 -5.08 -44.66
C HIS A 3 13.51 -3.87 -45.23
N ASP A 4 13.00 -2.67 -44.96
CA ASP A 4 13.63 -1.43 -45.39
C ASP A 4 14.78 -1.09 -44.44
N TYR A 5 15.99 -1.35 -44.91
CA TYR A 5 17.23 -1.17 -44.16
C TYR A 5 17.52 0.29 -43.80
N TYR A 6 17.10 1.25 -44.63
CA TYR A 6 17.35 2.67 -44.36
C TYR A 6 16.38 3.22 -43.31
N LEU A 7 15.11 2.77 -43.33
CA LEU A 7 14.14 3.04 -42.27
C LEU A 7 14.53 2.38 -40.94
N SER A 8 15.17 1.21 -40.95
CA SER A 8 15.62 0.57 -39.72
C SER A 8 16.81 1.29 -39.09
N LEU A 9 17.80 1.71 -39.89
CA LEU A 9 18.94 2.50 -39.41
C LEU A 9 18.53 3.88 -38.87
N SER A 10 17.63 4.59 -39.56
CA SER A 10 17.17 5.90 -39.11
C SER A 10 16.39 5.80 -37.79
N ASN A 11 15.55 4.78 -37.63
CA ASN A 11 14.85 4.50 -36.37
C ASN A 11 15.83 4.16 -35.24
N VAL A 12 16.90 3.40 -35.50
CA VAL A 12 17.94 3.10 -34.50
C VAL A 12 18.64 4.37 -34.04
N GLN A 13 19.03 5.26 -34.96
CA GLN A 13 19.70 6.51 -34.62
C GLN A 13 18.76 7.49 -33.90
N LEU A 14 17.49 7.55 -34.28
CA LEU A 14 16.48 8.36 -33.61
C LEU A 14 16.25 7.89 -32.17
N ASN A 15 16.14 6.57 -31.97
CA ASN A 15 15.98 5.96 -30.65
C ASN A 15 17.21 6.21 -29.77
N GLN A 16 18.43 6.08 -30.31
CA GLN A 16 19.66 6.39 -29.57
C GLN A 16 19.72 7.86 -29.11
N ASN A 17 19.28 8.79 -29.96
CA ASN A 17 19.21 10.22 -29.60
C ASN A 17 18.18 10.48 -28.49
N ILE A 18 17.01 9.84 -28.58
CA ILE A 18 15.97 9.91 -27.54
C ILE A 18 16.49 9.33 -26.22
N ASP A 19 17.12 8.16 -26.25
CA ASP A 19 17.68 7.51 -25.07
C ASP A 19 18.74 8.39 -24.39
N ASN A 20 19.64 9.01 -25.17
CA ASN A 20 20.63 9.94 -24.66
C ASN A 20 20.00 11.16 -23.99
N LEU A 21 18.97 11.75 -24.61
CA LEU A 21 18.23 12.89 -24.05
C LEU A 21 17.50 12.48 -22.75
N MET A 22 16.85 11.32 -22.75
CA MET A 22 16.20 10.76 -21.56
C MET A 22 17.20 10.54 -20.42
N LEU A 23 18.41 10.09 -20.73
CA LEU A 23 19.50 9.90 -19.78
C LEU A 23 19.97 11.23 -19.18
N GLU A 24 20.10 12.27 -20.01
CA GLU A 24 20.47 13.61 -19.54
C GLU A 24 19.40 14.19 -18.61
N VAL A 25 18.13 14.12 -19.01
CA VAL A 25 16.99 14.56 -18.20
C VAL A 25 16.91 13.76 -16.90
N GLY A 26 17.09 12.44 -16.96
CA GLY A 26 17.08 11.59 -15.78
C GLY A 26 18.22 11.88 -14.80
N LYS A 27 19.42 12.21 -15.31
CA LYS A 27 20.54 12.67 -14.47
C LYS A 27 20.22 14.00 -13.78
N LYS A 28 19.67 14.98 -14.52
CA LYS A 28 19.23 16.27 -13.95
C LYS A 28 18.14 16.08 -12.89
N LYS A 29 17.14 15.23 -13.16
CA LYS A 29 16.10 14.85 -12.19
C LYS A 29 16.72 14.29 -10.92
N LYS A 30 17.65 13.34 -11.05
CA LYS A 30 18.35 12.73 -9.91
C LYS A 30 19.15 13.76 -9.09
N GLU A 31 19.84 14.68 -9.76
CA GLU A 31 20.58 15.77 -9.11
C GLU A 31 19.64 16.70 -8.32
N ILE A 32 18.50 17.10 -8.91
CA ILE A 32 17.50 17.94 -8.24
C ILE A 32 16.91 17.22 -7.03
N MET A 33 16.54 15.95 -7.17
CA MET A 33 16.02 15.15 -6.05
C MET A 33 17.06 15.00 -4.93
N GLY A 34 18.34 14.79 -5.28
CA GLY A 34 19.42 14.72 -4.28
C GLY A 34 19.61 16.03 -3.49
N LYS A 35 19.29 17.19 -4.10
CA LYS A 35 19.30 18.50 -3.43
C LYS A 35 18.05 18.75 -2.57
N LEU A 36 16.93 18.08 -2.88
CA LEU A 36 15.67 18.16 -2.12
C LEU A 36 15.65 17.23 -0.89
N ASN A 37 16.54 16.24 -0.84
CA ASN A 37 16.73 15.34 0.30
C ASN A 37 17.40 16.04 1.50
N ASP A 38 16.91 17.22 1.87
CA ASP A 38 17.05 17.68 3.24
C ASP A 38 16.13 16.78 4.06
N HIS A 39 16.69 15.85 4.83
CA HIS A 39 15.96 14.89 5.66
C HIS A 39 15.21 15.60 6.80
N GLN A 40 14.25 16.46 6.44
CA GLN A 40 13.27 16.98 7.38
C GLN A 40 12.30 15.86 7.73
N ASP A 41 12.05 15.69 9.04
CA ASP A 41 10.99 14.84 9.57
C ASP A 41 9.63 15.40 9.16
N TYR A 42 9.21 15.12 7.93
CA TYR A 42 7.85 15.42 7.50
C TYR A 42 6.90 14.40 8.13
N ASN A 43 6.18 14.82 9.17
CA ASN A 43 5.14 14.00 9.76
C ASN A 43 3.85 14.10 8.93
N PHE A 44 3.64 13.13 8.03
CA PHE A 44 2.42 13.01 7.22
C PHE A 44 1.30 12.23 7.91
N TYR A 45 1.51 11.84 9.18
CA TYR A 45 0.63 10.93 9.90
C TYR A 45 -0.25 11.67 10.90
N PRO A 46 -1.50 11.20 11.10
CA PRO A 46 -2.40 11.80 12.06
C PRO A 46 -1.86 11.66 13.49
N THR A 47 -1.89 12.76 14.21
CA THR A 47 -1.51 12.85 15.62
C THR A 47 -2.69 12.56 16.53
N ASN A 48 -2.41 12.35 17.82
CA ASN A 48 -3.46 12.20 18.82
C ASN A 48 -4.33 13.46 18.91
N SER A 49 -3.79 14.65 18.67
CA SER A 49 -4.59 15.89 18.60
C SER A 49 -5.57 15.90 17.44
N ASP A 50 -5.19 15.36 16.28
CA ASP A 50 -6.07 15.32 15.10
C ASP A 50 -7.31 14.45 15.38
N LEU A 51 -7.12 13.34 16.10
CA LEU A 51 -8.20 12.44 16.48
C LEU A 51 -9.27 13.11 17.36
N LYS A 52 -8.89 14.08 18.20
CA LYS A 52 -9.86 14.79 19.06
C LYS A 52 -10.90 15.55 18.25
N ASN A 53 -10.54 16.00 17.04
CA ASN A 53 -11.43 16.75 16.15
C ASN A 53 -12.32 15.84 15.27
N LEU A 54 -12.15 14.52 15.34
CA LEU A 54 -12.96 13.57 14.58
C LEU A 54 -14.29 13.25 15.29
N PRO A 55 -15.27 12.65 14.59
CA PRO A 55 -16.48 12.16 15.22
C PRO A 55 -16.21 11.06 16.25
N GLU A 56 -17.11 10.90 17.21
CA GLU A 56 -17.12 9.77 18.15
C GLU A 56 -16.99 8.42 17.45
N ASP A 57 -16.33 7.48 18.13
CA ASP A 57 -16.00 6.13 17.66
C ASP A 57 -15.05 6.07 16.43
N SER A 58 -14.46 7.21 16.03
CA SER A 58 -13.35 7.22 15.07
C SER A 58 -12.15 6.48 15.66
N THR A 59 -11.54 5.61 14.84
CA THR A 59 -10.50 4.69 15.27
C THR A 59 -9.29 4.81 14.35
N LEU A 60 -8.12 5.13 14.90
CA LEU A 60 -6.85 5.09 14.19
C LEU A 60 -6.09 3.83 14.58
N LEU A 61 -5.77 3.03 13.58
CA LEU A 61 -4.89 1.86 13.70
C LEU A 61 -3.50 2.24 13.20
N LYS A 62 -2.49 1.97 14.02
CA LYS A 62 -1.06 2.14 13.69
C LYS A 62 -0.36 0.80 13.86
N ILE A 63 0.40 0.39 12.86
CA ILE A 63 1.17 -0.86 12.89
C ILE A 63 2.57 -0.59 12.35
N SER A 64 3.58 -0.70 13.21
CA SER A 64 4.99 -0.73 12.83
C SER A 64 5.37 -2.19 12.54
N PHE A 65 5.72 -2.48 11.28
CA PHE A 65 5.94 -3.84 10.79
C PHE A 65 7.33 -4.01 10.18
N THR A 66 7.76 -5.27 10.14
CA THR A 66 8.95 -5.71 9.40
C THR A 66 8.53 -6.62 8.24
N LEU A 67 9.10 -6.39 7.05
CA LEU A 67 8.85 -7.24 5.88
C LEU A 67 9.45 -8.63 6.08
N LYS A 68 8.61 -9.67 6.07
CA LYS A 68 9.04 -11.08 6.01
C LYS A 68 9.41 -11.49 4.59
N LYS A 69 8.68 -10.95 3.61
CA LYS A 69 8.93 -11.16 2.19
C LYS A 69 9.12 -9.82 1.48
N PRO A 70 9.87 -9.80 0.35
CA PRO A 70 10.18 -8.55 -0.32
C PRO A 70 8.92 -7.79 -0.76
N TYR A 71 8.99 -6.46 -0.81
CA TYR A 71 7.94 -5.61 -1.35
C TYR A 71 8.42 -4.92 -2.64
N THR A 72 7.60 -4.99 -3.69
CA THR A 72 7.76 -4.16 -4.88
C THR A 72 6.42 -3.60 -5.34
N SER A 73 6.48 -2.42 -5.93
CA SER A 73 5.43 -1.78 -6.70
C SER A 73 6.10 -1.13 -7.90
N LYS A 74 5.47 -1.13 -9.07
CA LYS A 74 6.07 -0.49 -10.24
C LYS A 74 5.73 0.98 -10.24
N ASP A 75 6.75 1.84 -10.29
CA ASP A 75 6.53 3.24 -10.64
C ASP A 75 6.26 3.39 -12.13
N GLU A 76 5.31 4.26 -12.46
CA GLU A 76 5.00 4.64 -13.84
C GLU A 76 5.70 5.95 -14.24
N GLY A 77 6.47 6.53 -13.32
CA GLY A 77 7.26 7.73 -13.57
C GLY A 77 8.32 7.50 -14.64
N GLU A 78 8.58 8.54 -15.43
CA GLU A 78 9.59 8.55 -16.47
C GLU A 78 10.98 8.95 -15.93
N PHE A 79 12.01 8.70 -16.76
CA PHE A 79 13.39 9.14 -16.54
C PHE A 79 14.07 8.57 -15.28
N ASN A 80 13.72 7.35 -14.90
CA ASN A 80 14.39 6.65 -13.81
C ASN A 80 15.73 6.11 -14.31
N VAL A 81 16.84 6.67 -13.82
CA VAL A 81 18.20 6.31 -14.24
C VAL A 81 18.95 5.68 -13.07
N ILE A 82 19.42 4.45 -13.27
CA ILE A 82 20.30 3.74 -12.33
C ILE A 82 21.53 3.25 -13.09
N ASP A 83 22.72 3.47 -12.53
CA ASP A 83 24.02 3.12 -13.15
C ASP A 83 24.18 3.63 -14.60
N ASN A 84 23.77 4.89 -14.85
CA ASN A 84 23.78 5.51 -16.18
C ASN A 84 22.98 4.74 -17.25
N LYS A 85 21.96 3.99 -16.84
CA LYS A 85 21.03 3.33 -17.74
C LYS A 85 19.59 3.64 -17.34
N ILE A 86 18.70 3.72 -18.32
CA ILE A 86 17.26 3.81 -18.09
C ILE A 86 16.84 2.52 -17.39
N PHE A 87 16.13 2.67 -16.28
CA PHE A 87 15.68 1.57 -15.45
C PHE A 87 14.16 1.44 -15.55
N GLU A 88 13.70 0.30 -16.09
CA GLU A 88 12.30 0.13 -16.51
C GLU A 88 11.33 -0.26 -15.39
N ASN A 89 11.85 -0.86 -14.31
CA ASN A 89 11.02 -1.37 -13.22
C ASN A 89 11.41 -0.78 -11.85
N PRO A 90 11.44 0.55 -11.71
CA PRO A 90 11.72 1.20 -10.45
C PRO A 90 10.56 1.02 -9.47
N ILE A 91 10.89 1.13 -8.19
CA ILE A 91 9.88 1.10 -7.14
C ILE A 91 9.21 2.46 -7.03
N VAL A 92 7.92 2.47 -6.67
CA VAL A 92 7.19 3.72 -6.43
C VAL A 92 7.88 4.53 -5.33
N ARG A 93 8.17 5.80 -5.66
CA ARG A 93 8.68 6.81 -4.74
C ARG A 93 7.69 7.94 -4.57
N ASP A 94 7.69 8.54 -3.39
CA ASP A 94 7.02 9.81 -3.21
C ASP A 94 7.77 10.93 -3.96
N LYS A 95 7.01 11.84 -4.56
CA LYS A 95 7.57 12.89 -5.42
C LYS A 95 8.27 13.98 -4.62
N PHE A 96 7.88 14.17 -3.36
CA PHE A 96 8.40 15.23 -2.52
C PHE A 96 9.63 14.76 -1.74
N THR A 97 9.52 13.62 -1.07
CA THR A 97 10.59 13.05 -0.22
C THR A 97 11.57 12.15 -0.98
N GLY A 98 11.20 11.65 -2.17
CA GLY A 98 12.00 10.66 -2.90
C GLY A 98 12.03 9.27 -2.27
N LEU A 99 11.41 9.06 -1.11
CA LEU A 99 11.44 7.78 -0.40
C LEU A 99 10.62 6.71 -1.12
N PRO A 100 11.07 5.44 -1.16
CA PRO A 100 10.22 4.32 -1.55
C PRO A 100 8.94 4.32 -0.71
N MET A 101 7.78 4.07 -1.34
CA MET A 101 6.51 4.10 -0.61
C MET A 101 5.51 3.03 -1.03
N VAL A 102 4.61 2.73 -0.10
CA VAL A 102 3.32 2.09 -0.41
C VAL A 102 2.26 3.18 -0.52
N LYS A 103 1.66 3.34 -1.71
CA LYS A 103 0.59 4.33 -1.93
C LYS A 103 -0.67 3.98 -1.12
N PRO A 104 -1.44 4.99 -0.68
CA PRO A 104 -2.76 4.77 -0.06
C PRO A 104 -3.69 3.90 -0.92
N THR A 105 -3.68 4.11 -2.25
CA THR A 105 -4.46 3.32 -3.21
C THR A 105 -3.99 1.87 -3.28
N THR A 106 -2.69 1.63 -3.15
CA THR A 106 -2.12 0.28 -3.06
C THR A 106 -2.59 -0.42 -1.80
N TRP A 107 -2.56 0.24 -0.64
CA TRP A 107 -3.11 -0.32 0.60
C TRP A 107 -4.59 -0.64 0.48
N LYS A 108 -5.40 0.32 0.01
CA LYS A 108 -6.84 0.14 -0.22
C LYS A 108 -7.12 -1.07 -1.11
N GLY A 109 -6.40 -1.20 -2.24
CA GLY A 109 -6.59 -2.29 -3.19
C GLY A 109 -6.28 -3.66 -2.59
N HIS A 110 -5.17 -3.78 -1.85
CA HIS A 110 -4.79 -5.06 -1.22
C HIS A 110 -5.71 -5.43 -0.07
N LEU A 111 -6.09 -4.45 0.76
CA LEU A 111 -7.00 -4.71 1.88
C LEU A 111 -8.40 -5.08 1.38
N ARG A 112 -8.90 -4.43 0.32
CA ARG A 112 -10.17 -4.81 -0.33
C ARG A 112 -10.10 -6.23 -0.90
N PHE A 113 -9.00 -6.58 -1.55
CA PHE A 113 -8.78 -7.94 -2.07
C PHE A 113 -8.77 -9.00 -0.97
N ALA A 114 -8.18 -8.69 0.19
CA ALA A 114 -8.18 -9.57 1.36
C ALA A 114 -9.57 -9.64 2.01
N ALA A 115 -10.28 -8.52 2.10
CA ALA A 115 -11.65 -8.43 2.60
C ALA A 115 -12.61 -9.34 1.84
N GLU A 116 -12.50 -9.41 0.51
CA GLU A 116 -13.30 -10.33 -0.32
C GLU A 116 -13.09 -11.82 0.02
N ARG A 117 -11.99 -12.15 0.68
CA ARG A 117 -11.61 -13.53 1.06
C ARG A 117 -11.87 -13.86 2.53
N VAL A 118 -12.38 -12.90 3.30
CA VAL A 118 -12.87 -13.18 4.65
C VAL A 118 -14.02 -14.17 4.57
N GLU A 119 -13.92 -15.24 5.35
CA GLU A 119 -14.96 -16.26 5.47
C GLU A 119 -16.12 -15.74 6.31
N CYS A 120 -17.21 -15.39 5.64
CA CYS A 120 -18.50 -15.04 6.23
C CYS A 120 -19.61 -15.11 5.17
N ASP A 121 -20.85 -14.89 5.59
CA ASP A 121 -22.00 -14.80 4.69
C ASP A 121 -21.77 -13.78 3.55
N LYS A 122 -22.13 -14.17 2.32
CA LYS A 122 -21.81 -13.40 1.10
C LYS A 122 -22.52 -12.05 1.07
N GLU A 123 -23.80 -12.00 1.45
CA GLU A 123 -24.59 -10.77 1.42
C GLU A 123 -24.09 -9.80 2.49
N ARG A 124 -23.91 -10.30 3.72
CA ARG A 124 -23.33 -9.54 4.82
C ARG A 124 -21.94 -8.99 4.47
N LYS A 125 -21.09 -9.80 3.85
CA LYS A 125 -19.75 -9.38 3.41
C LYS A 125 -19.82 -8.21 2.44
N LYS A 126 -20.68 -8.30 1.42
CA LYS A 126 -20.84 -7.26 0.41
C LYS A 126 -21.25 -5.92 1.03
N ILE A 127 -22.17 -5.96 2.01
CA ILE A 127 -22.62 -4.77 2.75
C ILE A 127 -21.45 -4.14 3.53
N ILE A 128 -20.70 -4.94 4.29
CA ILE A 128 -19.56 -4.45 5.08
C ILE A 128 -18.46 -3.88 4.17
N ILE A 129 -18.11 -4.57 3.08
CA ILE A 129 -17.10 -4.09 2.13
C ILE A 129 -17.52 -2.76 1.51
N LYS A 130 -18.77 -2.63 1.06
CA LYS A 130 -19.27 -1.36 0.50
C LYS A 130 -19.19 -0.22 1.53
N ARG A 131 -19.51 -0.50 2.79
CA ARG A 131 -19.44 0.49 3.88
C ARG A 131 -18.00 0.92 4.20
N LEU A 132 -17.07 -0.04 4.26
CA LEU A 132 -15.66 0.23 4.56
C LEU A 132 -14.94 0.93 3.41
N PHE A 133 -15.10 0.46 2.17
CA PHE A 133 -14.31 0.91 1.01
C PHE A 133 -15.03 1.92 0.11
N GLY A 134 -16.34 2.06 0.26
CA GLY A 134 -17.22 2.87 -0.58
C GLY A 134 -17.83 2.10 -1.74
N SER A 135 -18.71 2.77 -2.47
CA SER A 135 -19.33 2.27 -3.70
C SER A 135 -18.29 1.94 -4.78
N GLU A 136 -18.65 0.99 -5.65
CA GLU A 136 -17.87 0.74 -6.86
C GLU A 136 -17.95 1.94 -7.81
N PRO A 137 -16.92 2.21 -8.63
CA PRO A 137 -16.91 3.31 -9.59
C PRO A 137 -18.09 3.29 -10.58
N GLU A 138 -18.67 2.11 -10.81
CA GLU A 138 -19.80 1.88 -11.72
C GLU A 138 -21.14 2.32 -11.11
N GLU A 139 -21.24 2.41 -9.79
CA GLU A 139 -22.44 2.88 -9.08
C GLU A 139 -22.48 4.42 -9.07
N LYS A 140 -23.10 5.00 -10.11
CA LYS A 140 -23.22 6.47 -10.26
C LYS A 140 -24.36 7.09 -9.45
N GLU A 141 -25.38 6.32 -9.09
CA GLU A 141 -26.50 6.78 -8.28
C GLU A 141 -26.16 6.65 -6.79
N ASN A 142 -26.17 7.78 -6.07
CA ASN A 142 -25.87 7.88 -4.64
C ASN A 142 -24.55 7.19 -4.21
N PRO A 143 -23.39 7.60 -4.76
CA PRO A 143 -22.11 6.98 -4.43
C PRO A 143 -21.80 7.13 -2.94
N LEU A 144 -21.61 6.01 -2.26
CA LEU A 144 -21.25 6.00 -0.85
C LEU A 144 -19.73 6.18 -0.71
N LYS A 145 -19.31 7.17 0.08
CA LYS A 145 -17.91 7.26 0.52
C LYS A 145 -17.64 6.17 1.55
N GLY A 146 -16.50 5.49 1.42
CA GLY A 146 -16.08 4.48 2.40
C GLY A 146 -15.69 5.09 3.75
N ARG A 147 -15.81 4.29 4.80
CA ARG A 147 -15.41 4.62 6.18
C ARG A 147 -13.90 4.55 6.44
N LEU A 148 -13.12 3.97 5.51
CA LEU A 148 -11.67 3.82 5.66
C LEU A 148 -10.87 4.90 4.91
N TYR A 149 -9.88 5.46 5.61
CA TYR A 149 -8.90 6.39 5.09
C TYR A 149 -7.49 5.79 5.26
N PHE A 150 -6.78 5.66 4.15
CA PHE A 150 -5.46 5.05 4.08
C PHE A 150 -4.38 6.12 3.99
N PHE A 151 -3.29 5.92 4.72
CA PHE A 151 -2.11 6.77 4.67
C PHE A 151 -0.98 6.07 3.89
N PRO A 152 -0.07 6.84 3.27
CA PRO A 152 1.11 6.27 2.64
C PRO A 152 2.04 5.65 3.67
N THR A 153 2.76 4.59 3.30
CA THR A 153 3.90 4.11 4.09
C THR A 153 5.17 4.54 3.38
N PHE A 154 6.07 5.22 4.07
CA PHE A 154 7.40 5.54 3.55
C PHE A 154 8.42 4.57 4.13
N PHE A 155 9.34 4.09 3.29
CA PHE A 155 10.51 3.33 3.72
C PHE A 155 11.68 4.29 3.85
N ASN A 156 12.26 4.40 5.05
CA ASN A 156 13.43 5.24 5.30
C ASN A 156 14.73 4.62 4.77
N GLU A 157 14.67 3.37 4.35
CA GLU A 157 15.80 2.62 3.80
C GLU A 157 15.71 2.61 2.27
N ASP A 158 16.87 2.58 1.61
CA ASP A 158 16.91 2.49 0.16
C ASP A 158 16.37 1.17 -0.38
N ALA A 159 15.77 1.24 -1.56
CA ALA A 159 15.39 0.05 -2.31
C ALA A 159 16.62 -0.58 -2.97
N GLU A 160 16.58 -1.89 -3.13
CA GLU A 160 17.67 -2.67 -3.70
C GLU A 160 17.25 -3.28 -5.04
N LYS A 161 18.25 -3.63 -5.86
CA LYS A 161 18.01 -4.33 -7.13
C LYS A 161 17.75 -5.81 -6.88
N ASP A 162 16.79 -6.34 -7.60
CA ASP A 162 16.51 -7.76 -7.70
C ASP A 162 16.25 -8.15 -9.14
N VAL A 163 16.23 -9.44 -9.42
CA VAL A 163 16.16 -9.97 -10.78
C VAL A 163 15.13 -11.09 -10.84
N ILE A 164 14.25 -11.03 -11.84
CA ILE A 164 13.33 -12.12 -12.18
C ILE A 164 13.67 -12.64 -13.55
N THR A 165 13.77 -13.96 -13.68
CA THR A 165 13.92 -14.63 -14.98
C THR A 165 12.62 -15.37 -15.29
N PRO A 166 11.76 -14.85 -16.20
CA PRO A 166 10.58 -15.57 -16.64
C PRO A 166 10.95 -16.91 -17.25
N LEU A 167 10.28 -17.99 -16.82
CA LEU A 167 10.49 -19.34 -17.35
C LEU A 167 9.31 -19.77 -18.20
N LYS A 168 9.56 -20.47 -19.31
CA LYS A 168 8.53 -21.16 -20.08
C LYS A 168 8.00 -22.33 -19.25
N ARG A 169 6.68 -22.44 -19.12
CA ARG A 169 6.04 -23.43 -18.22
C ARG A 169 6.27 -24.88 -18.65
N ASP A 170 6.37 -25.11 -19.96
CA ASP A 170 6.52 -26.42 -20.60
C ASP A 170 7.93 -27.02 -20.41
N THR A 171 8.96 -26.19 -20.57
CA THR A 171 10.36 -26.59 -20.63
C THR A 171 11.16 -26.17 -19.41
N ARG A 172 10.57 -25.30 -18.55
CA ARG A 172 11.25 -24.63 -17.43
C ARG A 172 12.52 -23.88 -17.84
N THR A 173 12.65 -23.54 -19.12
CA THR A 173 13.77 -22.76 -19.67
C THR A 173 13.46 -21.26 -19.65
N PRO A 174 14.48 -20.36 -19.62
CA PRO A 174 14.26 -18.92 -19.70
C PRO A 174 13.44 -18.53 -20.92
N ALA A 175 12.28 -17.91 -20.70
CA ALA A 175 11.43 -17.34 -21.75
C ALA A 175 11.99 -16.01 -22.25
N SER A 176 12.65 -15.26 -21.38
CA SER A 176 13.35 -14.01 -21.68
C SER A 176 14.60 -13.90 -20.82
N GLY A 177 15.43 -12.89 -21.11
CA GLY A 177 16.57 -12.54 -20.26
C GLY A 177 16.14 -12.12 -18.84
N PRO A 178 17.12 -12.04 -17.90
CA PRO A 178 16.87 -11.56 -16.55
C PRO A 178 16.32 -10.12 -16.56
N ILE A 179 15.19 -9.90 -15.88
CA ILE A 179 14.52 -8.61 -15.78
C ILE A 179 14.84 -8.01 -14.42
N PRO A 180 15.65 -6.94 -14.35
CA PRO A 180 15.92 -6.26 -13.10
C PRO A 180 14.73 -5.40 -12.67
N PHE A 181 14.51 -5.29 -11.37
CA PHE A 181 13.49 -4.44 -10.75
C PHE A 181 13.93 -4.04 -9.34
N GLU A 182 13.40 -2.93 -8.84
CA GLU A 182 13.65 -2.49 -7.47
C GLU A 182 12.69 -3.15 -6.47
N VAL A 183 13.22 -3.46 -5.29
CA VAL A 183 12.49 -4.13 -4.22
C VAL A 183 12.97 -3.63 -2.86
N MET A 184 12.05 -3.53 -1.91
CA MET A 184 12.40 -3.53 -0.50
C MET A 184 12.62 -4.97 -0.06
N LYS A 185 13.85 -5.33 0.32
CA LYS A 185 14.20 -6.69 0.76
C LYS A 185 13.50 -7.06 2.07
N PRO A 186 13.48 -8.34 2.46
CA PRO A 186 13.05 -8.75 3.80
C PRO A 186 13.88 -8.06 4.89
N GLY A 187 13.29 -7.86 6.06
CA GLY A 187 13.90 -7.16 7.20
C GLY A 187 13.70 -5.64 7.18
N LYS A 188 13.27 -5.05 6.05
CA LYS A 188 12.99 -3.61 5.95
C LYS A 188 11.72 -3.25 6.72
N LYS A 189 11.72 -2.06 7.33
CA LYS A 189 10.65 -1.62 8.24
C LYS A 189 9.73 -0.58 7.61
N GLY A 190 8.48 -0.57 8.04
CA GLY A 190 7.52 0.45 7.62
C GLY A 190 6.40 0.63 8.64
N GLU A 191 5.66 1.73 8.48
CA GLU A 191 4.50 2.02 9.32
C GLU A 191 3.22 2.04 8.47
N PHE A 192 2.21 1.31 8.95
CA PHE A 192 0.88 1.28 8.38
C PHE A 192 -0.07 2.08 9.26
N TYR A 193 -0.73 3.08 8.67
CA TYR A 193 -1.76 3.88 9.33
C TYR A 193 -3.08 3.74 8.58
N LEU A 194 -4.14 3.41 9.32
CA LEU A 194 -5.49 3.27 8.81
C LEU A 194 -6.47 3.96 9.75
N LEU A 195 -7.20 4.92 9.22
CA LEU A 195 -8.23 5.63 9.98
C LEU A 195 -9.62 5.13 9.56
N TYR A 196 -10.38 4.63 10.54
CA TYR A 196 -11.79 4.36 10.43
C TYR A 196 -12.59 5.56 10.97
N ILE A 197 -13.51 6.07 10.16
CA ILE A 197 -14.47 7.10 10.57
C ILE A 197 -15.86 6.48 10.41
N PRO A 198 -16.74 6.47 11.43
CA PRO A 198 -18.07 5.85 11.36
C PRO A 198 -19.07 6.65 10.48
N TYR A 199 -18.57 7.42 9.51
CA TYR A 199 -19.34 8.25 8.60
C TYR A 199 -18.97 7.94 7.14
N PRO A 200 -19.94 8.00 6.20
CA PRO A 200 -21.33 8.43 6.41
C PRO A 200 -22.16 7.43 7.24
N LYS A 201 -22.99 7.97 8.13
CA LYS A 201 -24.03 7.23 8.83
C LYS A 201 -25.22 7.17 7.87
N GLY A 202 -25.55 5.97 7.36
CA GLY A 202 -26.76 5.79 6.54
C GLY A 202 -28.02 6.00 7.38
N ASN A 203 -29.19 6.03 6.75
CA ASN A 203 -30.46 6.23 7.46
C ASN A 203 -30.74 5.17 8.53
N ASP A 204 -30.24 3.94 8.33
CA ASP A 204 -30.40 2.81 9.26
C ASP A 204 -29.13 2.55 10.10
N PHE A 205 -28.32 3.59 10.35
CA PHE A 205 -27.10 3.44 11.13
C PHE A 205 -27.38 2.89 12.54
N ASN A 206 -26.64 1.84 12.90
CA ASN A 206 -26.63 1.24 14.24
C ASN A 206 -25.18 1.24 14.76
N GLU A 207 -24.97 1.57 16.04
CA GLU A 207 -23.65 1.51 16.67
C GLU A 207 -23.01 0.11 16.58
N GLU A 208 -23.81 -0.95 16.57
CA GLU A 208 -23.31 -2.32 16.33
C GLU A 208 -22.60 -2.47 14.97
N GLU A 209 -22.89 -1.61 14.00
CA GLU A 209 -22.17 -1.61 12.72
C GLU A 209 -20.69 -1.34 12.91
N ILE A 210 -20.31 -0.50 13.88
CA ILE A 210 -18.92 -0.13 14.14
C ILE A 210 -18.14 -1.36 14.62
N ILE A 211 -18.68 -2.09 15.59
CA ILE A 211 -18.06 -3.32 16.09
C ILE A 211 -17.98 -4.38 14.98
N LYS A 212 -19.05 -4.51 14.18
CA LYS A 212 -19.08 -5.43 13.02
C LYS A 212 -18.04 -5.05 11.96
N ASP A 213 -17.89 -3.76 11.68
CA ASP A 213 -16.89 -3.20 10.76
C ASP A 213 -15.48 -3.49 11.24
N LEU A 214 -15.15 -3.11 12.47
CA LEU A 214 -13.81 -3.26 13.05
C LEU A 214 -13.43 -4.74 13.20
N THR A 215 -14.35 -5.60 13.64
CA THR A 215 -14.10 -7.04 13.74
C THR A 215 -13.84 -7.67 12.36
N PHE A 216 -14.60 -7.27 11.34
CA PHE A 216 -14.36 -7.73 9.98
C PHE A 216 -13.04 -7.19 9.41
N LEU A 217 -12.72 -5.94 9.72
CA LEU A 217 -11.48 -5.29 9.31
C LEU A 217 -10.24 -6.02 9.84
N VAL A 218 -10.23 -6.45 11.11
CA VAL A 218 -9.11 -7.23 11.66
C VAL A 218 -8.87 -8.50 10.86
N LYS A 219 -9.93 -9.27 10.54
CA LYS A 219 -9.81 -10.48 9.73
C LYS A 219 -9.23 -10.18 8.34
N ALA A 220 -9.67 -9.07 7.72
CA ALA A 220 -9.14 -8.65 6.44
C ALA A 220 -7.65 -8.25 6.52
N LEU A 221 -7.26 -7.58 7.60
CA LEU A 221 -5.86 -7.20 7.87
C LEU A 221 -4.97 -8.43 8.08
N GLU A 222 -5.41 -9.42 8.87
CA GLU A 222 -4.70 -10.69 9.06
C GLU A 222 -4.43 -11.39 7.71
N LEU A 223 -5.48 -11.52 6.88
CA LEU A 223 -5.34 -12.10 5.54
C LEU A 223 -4.40 -11.29 4.66
N MET A 224 -4.48 -9.95 4.70
CA MET A 224 -3.60 -9.08 3.90
C MET A 224 -2.15 -9.20 4.35
N PHE A 225 -1.88 -9.14 5.66
CA PHE A 225 -0.53 -9.06 6.19
C PHE A 225 0.20 -10.39 6.23
N TYR A 226 -0.50 -11.48 6.57
CA TYR A 226 0.14 -12.77 6.83
C TYR A 226 -0.06 -13.80 5.72
N THR A 227 -1.09 -13.64 4.88
CA THR A 227 -1.42 -14.63 3.85
C THR A 227 -1.12 -14.13 2.43
N TYR A 228 -1.71 -12.99 2.04
CA TYR A 228 -1.66 -12.52 0.66
C TYR A 228 -0.52 -11.53 0.37
N GLY A 229 -0.17 -10.71 1.36
CA GLY A 229 0.77 -9.60 1.21
C GLY A 229 0.20 -8.40 0.44
N PHE A 230 0.92 -7.27 0.51
CA PHE A 230 0.50 -5.98 -0.08
C PHE A 230 1.35 -5.52 -1.28
N SER A 231 1.95 -6.45 -2.04
CA SER A 231 2.81 -6.14 -3.20
C SER A 231 2.18 -6.48 -4.55
N ALA A 232 2.64 -5.80 -5.61
CA ALA A 232 2.30 -6.12 -7.00
C ALA A 232 2.50 -7.62 -7.36
N LYS A 233 3.45 -8.30 -6.71
CA LYS A 233 3.76 -9.73 -6.91
C LYS A 233 3.22 -10.64 -5.81
N LYS A 234 2.03 -10.33 -5.26
CA LYS A 234 1.38 -11.12 -4.19
C LYS A 234 1.24 -12.63 -4.47
N THR A 235 1.08 -13.06 -5.72
CA THR A 235 1.01 -14.49 -6.07
C THR A 235 2.32 -15.25 -5.79
N SER A 236 3.45 -14.54 -5.69
CA SER A 236 4.74 -15.07 -5.25
C SER A 236 5.00 -14.83 -3.74
N GLY A 237 3.99 -14.36 -3.00
CA GLY A 237 4.03 -14.06 -1.58
C GLY A 237 4.69 -12.73 -1.21
N PHE A 238 4.93 -11.83 -2.16
CA PHE A 238 5.57 -10.54 -1.85
C PHE A 238 4.68 -9.66 -0.96
N GLY A 239 5.31 -8.88 -0.08
CA GLY A 239 4.65 -7.95 0.83
C GLY A 239 3.99 -8.62 2.05
N VAL A 240 4.37 -9.86 2.39
CA VAL A 240 4.01 -10.48 3.68
C VAL A 240 4.92 -9.93 4.77
N ILE A 241 4.38 -9.67 5.95
CA ILE A 241 5.11 -9.14 7.12
C ILE A 241 5.36 -10.24 8.16
N GLU A 242 6.26 -9.95 9.10
CA GLU A 242 6.45 -10.80 10.28
C GLU A 242 5.20 -10.80 11.16
N GLU A 243 4.88 -11.94 11.78
CA GLU A 243 3.71 -12.08 12.66
C GLU A 243 3.86 -11.31 13.99
N SER A 244 5.11 -11.17 14.45
CA SER A 244 5.43 -10.31 15.59
C SER A 244 5.62 -8.89 15.07
N LEU A 245 4.72 -8.00 15.47
CA LEU A 245 4.81 -6.57 15.16
C LEU A 245 5.86 -5.92 16.06
N GLU A 246 6.52 -4.87 15.58
CA GLU A 246 7.42 -4.09 16.44
C GLU A 246 6.61 -3.26 17.43
N LYS A 247 5.51 -2.70 16.93
CA LYS A 247 4.53 -1.97 17.72
C LYS A 247 3.19 -1.95 16.99
N GLY A 248 2.11 -2.22 17.71
CA GLY A 248 0.75 -1.98 17.26
C GLY A 248 0.05 -1.04 18.23
N GLU A 249 -0.65 -0.03 17.72
CA GLU A 249 -1.47 0.87 18.52
C GLU A 249 -2.86 1.01 17.89
N ILE A 250 -3.90 0.97 18.72
CA ILE A 250 -5.24 1.37 18.34
C ILE A 250 -5.66 2.54 19.23
N LEU A 251 -6.04 3.64 18.58
CA LEU A 251 -6.49 4.87 19.22
C LEU A 251 -7.96 5.08 18.88
N ILE A 252 -8.80 5.23 19.89
CA ILE A 252 -10.26 5.27 19.73
C ILE A 252 -10.76 6.52 20.41
N LYS A 253 -11.49 7.35 19.67
CA LYS A 253 -12.20 8.49 20.24
C LYS A 253 -13.46 7.99 20.95
N MET A 254 -13.55 8.24 22.25
CA MET A 254 -14.71 7.94 23.09
C MET A 254 -14.96 9.09 24.07
N ASN A 255 -16.16 9.67 24.04
CA ASN A 255 -16.61 10.72 24.97
C ASN A 255 -15.60 11.89 25.08
N ASP A 256 -15.14 12.41 23.93
CA ASP A 256 -14.11 13.45 23.82
C ASP A 256 -12.71 13.10 24.40
N GLU A 257 -12.52 11.86 24.84
CA GLU A 257 -11.23 11.30 25.24
C GLU A 257 -10.68 10.34 24.17
N ILE A 258 -9.38 10.06 24.23
CA ILE A 258 -8.72 9.09 23.34
C ILE A 258 -8.22 7.94 24.19
N GLN A 259 -8.81 6.77 23.98
CA GLN A 259 -8.28 5.53 24.53
C GLN A 259 -7.19 5.00 23.61
N ILE A 260 -6.02 4.69 24.18
CA ILE A 260 -4.88 4.12 23.47
C ILE A 260 -4.65 2.73 24.01
N LYS A 261 -4.55 1.74 23.12
CA LYS A 261 -4.22 0.37 23.47
C LYS A 261 -3.10 -0.12 22.57
N GLU A 262 -2.13 -0.78 23.16
CA GLU A 262 -0.99 -1.36 22.44
C GLU A 262 -1.18 -2.86 22.25
N PHE A 263 -0.64 -3.39 21.17
CA PHE A 263 -0.64 -4.82 20.85
C PHE A 263 0.62 -5.21 20.08
N SER A 264 1.00 -6.48 20.20
CA SER A 264 2.16 -7.06 19.50
C SER A 264 1.77 -8.00 18.36
N LYS A 265 0.50 -8.45 18.35
CA LYS A 265 -0.08 -9.33 17.34
C LYS A 265 -1.50 -8.90 16.97
N LEU A 266 -1.92 -9.17 15.74
CA LEU A 266 -3.28 -8.82 15.27
C LEU A 266 -4.39 -9.60 16.00
N ASP A 267 -4.12 -10.81 16.49
CA ASP A 267 -5.10 -11.55 17.32
C ASP A 267 -5.47 -10.79 18.60
N GLU A 268 -4.53 -10.02 19.17
CA GLU A 268 -4.76 -9.21 20.38
C GLU A 268 -5.66 -8.01 20.05
N LEU A 269 -5.50 -7.40 18.88
CA LEU A 269 -6.34 -6.30 18.39
C LEU A 269 -7.82 -6.69 18.35
N LYS A 270 -8.12 -7.94 17.93
CA LYS A 270 -9.48 -8.47 17.95
C LYS A 270 -10.08 -8.48 19.36
N ASN A 271 -9.30 -8.87 20.36
CA ASN A 271 -9.74 -8.86 21.75
C ASN A 271 -10.00 -7.43 22.24
N GLU A 272 -9.18 -6.47 21.81
CA GLU A 272 -9.35 -5.06 22.18
C GLU A 272 -10.59 -4.41 21.55
N ILE A 273 -10.94 -4.79 20.33
CA ILE A 273 -12.18 -4.34 19.66
C ILE A 273 -13.42 -4.92 20.33
N ASN A 274 -13.41 -6.20 20.73
CA ASN A 274 -14.56 -6.81 21.41
C ASN A 274 -14.84 -6.15 22.78
N LYS A 275 -13.81 -5.64 23.46
CA LYS A 275 -13.99 -4.89 24.72
C LYS A 275 -14.67 -3.52 24.52
N LEU A 276 -14.81 -3.05 23.28
CA LEU A 276 -15.54 -1.81 22.94
C LEU A 276 -17.06 -2.02 22.90
N GLU A 277 -17.55 -3.26 23.02
CA GLU A 277 -18.97 -3.52 23.21
C GLU A 277 -19.43 -2.76 24.48
N ARG A 278 -20.13 -1.64 24.26
CA ARG A 278 -20.75 -0.87 25.34
C ARG A 278 -21.70 -1.81 26.05
N LYS A 279 -21.47 -2.06 27.35
CA LYS A 279 -22.47 -2.75 28.17
C LYS A 279 -23.75 -1.91 28.12
N PRO A 280 -24.92 -2.55 27.95
CA PRO A 280 -26.21 -1.87 27.84
C PRO A 280 -26.52 -1.02 29.06
#